data_AF-A0A2V8YPS6-F1
#
_entry.id   AF-A0A2V8YPS6-F1
#
_cell.length_a   1.000
_cell.length_b   1.000
_cell.length_c   1.000
_cell.angle_alpha   90.00
_cell.angle_beta   90.00
_cell.angle_gamma   90.00
#
_symmetry.space_group_name_H-M   'P 1'
#
loop_
_entity.id
_entity.type
_entity.pdbx_description
1 polymer ?
#
loop_
_entity_poly.entity_id
_entity_poly.type
_entity_poly.pdbx_seq_one_letter_code
_entity_poly.pdbx_strand_id
1 'polypeptide(L)'
;MLSTCRKDNALNAENQIFRPRSTSCPAEASSIFSPLLWRPSPRRPGTSVPPIVSESLRQDAQRGILSDAQPKQRRKGRKSMSRRSGQSGTLVKQTGWWRVRFRLDQPGGERRHMSVKVAPASMGLTKPELERRAKEIVQNAGANSEERFNRVVLGEVTFREQAKIYLQTAVSRKRNPLRDTVSIEGAMNKWIYPAIGDLPLAYVDNLTVKPLVEKMSAASLSPRTVNKYVEYIKQVVKSLKAPNGEPVHERTWDAETMDLPIVNHSEQKRPSLKAKAISKLITDSTGQEQELFVLLAATGMRISEALGLEVRHIVNDGRTIRVEQQVKKDRPRIVKYLKTDASKREIDLHPDVAEYLRQYTDTAGKSGLLFQTANGTPHLYNKLEDRWLTPRLIKMGLDEKGMGWHSFKRFRKTWLRGARCLEDINNFWMAHKPKTMSEVYSHLHEELEMRLAEAERVGYGFTIPKVVVPSVPRFSGPASVEIAA
;
A
#
# COMPACT_ATOMS: atom_id res chain seq x y z
N MET A 1 -1.99 -45.01 26.35
CA MET A 1 -3.09 -45.87 26.84
C MET A 1 -3.85 -45.09 27.91
N LEU A 2 -5.17 -45.12 27.79
CA LEU A 2 -6.18 -44.37 28.54
C LEU A 2 -6.38 -44.88 29.98
N SER A 3 -6.74 -43.98 30.90
CA SER A 3 -7.82 -44.11 31.93
C SER A 3 -7.72 -42.91 32.89
N THR A 4 -8.59 -41.88 32.90
CA THR A 4 -9.91 -41.74 33.60
C THR A 4 -9.89 -42.25 35.06
N CYS A 5 -10.43 -41.62 36.13
CA CYS A 5 -11.37 -40.51 36.35
C CYS A 5 -11.37 -40.13 37.87
N ARG A 6 -11.63 -38.84 38.22
CA ARG A 6 -12.43 -38.23 39.33
C ARG A 6 -12.46 -38.89 40.76
N LYS A 7 -12.59 -38.23 41.92
CA LYS A 7 -13.11 -36.90 42.37
C LYS A 7 -12.88 -36.75 43.92
N ASP A 8 -13.29 -35.58 44.47
CA ASP A 8 -13.50 -35.18 45.89
C ASP A 8 -12.30 -34.49 46.57
N ASN A 9 -12.34 -33.34 47.27
CA ASN A 9 -13.34 -32.55 48.03
C ASN A 9 -13.08 -31.03 47.78
N ALA A 10 -14.06 -30.16 47.50
CA ALA A 10 -15.01 -29.47 48.41
C ALA A 10 -14.36 -28.53 49.45
N LEU A 11 -14.50 -27.20 49.27
CA LEU A 11 -14.56 -26.18 50.33
C LEU A 11 -15.41 -24.98 49.85
N ASN A 12 -16.38 -24.63 50.70
CA ASN A 12 -17.49 -23.68 50.55
C ASN A 12 -17.08 -22.20 50.66
N ALA A 13 -17.86 -21.29 50.06
CA ALA A 13 -18.76 -20.36 50.77
C ALA A 13 -19.37 -19.30 49.82
N GLU A 14 -20.71 -19.20 49.84
CA GLU A 14 -21.53 -18.25 49.09
C GLU A 14 -21.85 -16.96 49.89
N ASN A 15 -22.01 -15.87 49.12
CA ASN A 15 -22.95 -14.74 49.22
C ASN A 15 -23.45 -14.20 50.59
N GLN A 16 -23.35 -12.88 50.76
CA GLN A 16 -24.52 -12.05 51.09
C GLN A 16 -24.37 -10.56 50.73
N ILE A 17 -25.50 -10.00 50.29
CA ILE A 17 -25.77 -8.65 49.77
C ILE A 17 -26.01 -7.68 50.94
N PHE A 18 -25.50 -6.44 50.90
CA PHE A 18 -26.05 -5.33 51.70
C PHE A 18 -25.84 -3.94 51.06
N ARG A 19 -26.92 -3.15 51.00
CA ARG A 19 -26.99 -1.74 50.55
C ARG A 19 -26.53 -0.76 51.65
N PRO A 20 -26.11 0.47 51.28
CA PRO A 20 -26.55 1.67 52.02
C PRO A 20 -27.04 2.78 51.07
N ARG A 21 -28.23 3.38 51.27
CA ARG A 21 -28.63 4.50 52.15
C ARG A 21 -27.92 5.85 51.87
N SER A 22 -28.78 6.82 51.56
CA SER A 22 -28.59 8.23 51.27
C SER A 22 -28.60 9.11 52.54
N THR A 23 -27.79 10.17 52.57
CA THR A 23 -28.05 11.43 53.30
C THR A 23 -27.22 12.61 52.74
N SER A 24 -27.94 13.56 52.13
CA SER A 24 -27.83 15.04 52.04
C SER A 24 -26.54 15.87 52.27
N CYS A 25 -26.21 16.66 51.22
CA CYS A 25 -25.93 18.13 51.12
C CYS A 25 -24.71 18.80 51.83
N PRO A 26 -24.22 20.00 51.40
CA PRO A 26 -24.76 20.94 50.39
C PRO A 26 -23.74 21.45 49.33
N ALA A 27 -24.27 22.25 48.41
CA ALA A 27 -23.64 22.90 47.25
C ALA A 27 -22.73 24.08 47.60
N GLU A 28 -21.74 24.35 46.75
CA GLU A 28 -21.29 25.72 46.46
C GLU A 28 -20.56 25.84 45.11
N ALA A 29 -20.70 27.03 44.53
CA ALA A 29 -20.25 27.60 43.26
C ALA A 29 -18.80 27.24 42.84
N SER A 30 -18.36 27.30 41.58
CA SER A 30 -18.56 28.37 40.59
C SER A 30 -18.06 27.93 39.21
N SER A 31 -18.84 28.27 38.19
CA SER A 31 -18.52 28.23 36.76
C SER A 31 -17.50 29.29 36.38
N ILE A 32 -16.38 28.89 35.75
CA ILE A 32 -15.62 29.76 34.85
C ILE A 32 -15.25 28.92 33.61
N PHE A 33 -16.11 28.96 32.59
CA PHE A 33 -15.75 28.59 31.22
C PHE A 33 -15.80 29.86 30.39
N SER A 34 -14.63 30.46 30.13
CA SER A 34 -14.46 31.47 29.09
C SER A 34 -14.22 30.77 27.75
N PRO A 35 -15.00 31.03 26.69
CA PRO A 35 -14.67 30.56 25.36
C PRO A 35 -13.67 31.53 24.72
N LEU A 36 -12.39 31.14 24.64
CA LEU A 36 -11.43 31.85 23.80
C LEU A 36 -11.74 31.57 22.32
N LEU A 37 -12.27 32.60 21.67
CA LEU A 37 -12.46 32.73 20.23
C LEU A 37 -11.15 32.50 19.48
N TRP A 38 -11.01 31.34 18.83
CA TRP A 38 -9.98 31.09 17.83
C TRP A 38 -10.34 31.82 16.52
N ARG A 39 -9.75 33.00 16.30
CA ARG A 39 -9.80 33.69 15.01
C ARG A 39 -8.86 32.99 14.00
N PRO A 40 -9.32 32.64 12.79
CA PRO A 40 -8.45 32.09 11.76
C PRO A 40 -7.63 33.20 11.08
N SER A 41 -6.30 33.05 11.04
CA SER A 41 -5.40 33.89 10.23
C SER A 41 -5.51 33.57 8.73
N PRO A 42 -5.20 34.53 7.83
CA PRO A 42 -5.48 34.42 6.40
C PRO A 42 -4.52 33.44 5.69
N ARG A 43 -5.08 32.55 4.87
CA ARG A 43 -4.33 31.62 4.01
C ARG A 43 -3.64 32.38 2.88
N ARG A 44 -2.32 32.21 2.73
CA ARG A 44 -1.63 32.50 1.46
C ARG A 44 -1.90 31.36 0.45
N PRO A 45 -2.04 31.65 -0.85
CA PRO A 45 -2.33 30.63 -1.85
C PRO A 45 -1.11 29.72 -2.03
N GLY A 46 -1.25 28.45 -1.66
CA GLY A 46 -0.29 27.41 -1.98
C GLY A 46 -0.39 27.02 -3.45
N THR A 47 0.72 27.14 -4.18
CA THR A 47 0.90 26.61 -5.53
C THR A 47 0.76 25.08 -5.51
N SER A 48 -0.43 24.59 -5.86
CA SER A 48 -0.67 23.17 -6.09
C SER A 48 -0.07 22.77 -7.44
N VAL A 49 1.04 22.03 -7.40
CA VAL A 49 1.55 21.34 -8.60
C VAL A 49 0.56 20.21 -8.95
N PRO A 50 0.04 20.14 -10.20
CA PRO A 50 -0.90 19.10 -10.57
C PRO A 50 -0.26 17.70 -10.53
N PRO A 51 -1.03 16.64 -10.25
CA PRO A 51 -0.54 15.27 -10.33
C PRO A 51 -0.10 14.94 -11.76
N ILE A 52 1.10 14.37 -11.88
CA ILE A 52 1.71 14.00 -13.16
C ILE A 52 1.03 12.74 -13.68
N VAL A 53 0.36 12.89 -14.80
CA VAL A 53 -0.16 11.81 -15.65
C VAL A 53 0.95 11.45 -16.65
N SER A 54 1.20 10.16 -16.89
CA SER A 54 2.25 9.70 -17.81
C SER A 54 1.94 10.06 -19.29
N GLU A 55 2.98 10.41 -20.05
CA GLU A 55 2.97 10.77 -21.49
C GLU A 55 2.22 9.75 -22.36
N SER A 56 2.18 8.49 -21.93
CA SER A 56 1.50 7.37 -22.59
C SER A 56 -0.01 7.54 -22.77
N LEU A 57 -0.63 8.53 -22.11
CA LEU A 57 -2.05 8.84 -22.32
C LEU A 57 -2.32 9.69 -23.57
N ARG A 58 -1.30 10.17 -24.30
CA ARG A 58 -1.47 11.05 -25.46
C ARG A 58 -1.32 10.38 -26.84
N GLN A 59 -0.74 9.18 -26.97
CA GLN A 59 -0.22 8.72 -28.27
C GLN A 59 -0.80 7.45 -28.91
N ASP A 60 -1.68 6.68 -28.27
CA ASP A 60 -2.14 5.42 -28.87
C ASP A 60 -3.39 5.56 -29.77
N ALA A 61 -3.33 6.47 -30.75
CA ALA A 61 -4.34 6.61 -31.80
C ALA A 61 -3.91 6.02 -33.17
N GLN A 62 -2.70 5.50 -33.32
CA GLN A 62 -2.24 4.99 -34.63
C GLN A 62 -1.34 3.77 -34.50
N ARG A 63 -1.92 2.58 -34.70
CA ARG A 63 -1.45 1.48 -35.58
C ARG A 63 -2.14 0.19 -35.18
N GLY A 64 -3.14 -0.19 -35.97
CA GLY A 64 -3.71 -1.52 -35.96
C GLY A 64 -2.88 -2.47 -36.80
N ILE A 65 -2.69 -3.70 -36.30
CA ILE A 65 -2.52 -4.90 -37.12
C ILE A 65 -3.32 -6.01 -36.45
N LEU A 66 -4.31 -6.53 -37.18
CA LEU A 66 -5.12 -7.68 -36.82
C LEU A 66 -4.25 -8.96 -36.90
N SER A 67 -4.41 -9.88 -35.95
CA SER A 67 -4.12 -11.29 -36.17
C SER A 67 -5.28 -12.16 -35.71
N ASP A 68 -5.50 -13.20 -36.50
CA ASP A 68 -6.75 -13.91 -36.65
C ASP A 68 -6.86 -15.13 -35.71
N ALA A 69 -8.12 -15.47 -35.43
CA ALA A 69 -8.74 -16.68 -34.89
C ALA A 69 -7.94 -17.73 -34.07
N GLN A 70 -8.51 -18.13 -32.91
CA GLN A 70 -8.82 -19.55 -32.64
C GLN A 70 -10.01 -19.72 -31.65
N PRO A 71 -10.73 -20.86 -31.70
CA PRO A 71 -12.18 -20.93 -31.49
C PRO A 71 -12.61 -21.01 -30.02
N LYS A 72 -13.73 -20.32 -29.70
CA LYS A 72 -14.33 -20.28 -28.36
C LYS A 72 -14.90 -21.65 -27.97
N GLN A 73 -14.31 -22.30 -26.97
CA GLN A 73 -14.98 -23.37 -26.22
C GLN A 73 -16.32 -22.87 -25.66
N ARG A 74 -17.39 -23.61 -25.95
CA ARG A 74 -18.78 -23.34 -25.53
C ARG A 74 -18.92 -23.46 -24.01
N ARG A 75 -18.75 -22.37 -23.26
CA ARG A 75 -18.97 -22.34 -21.79
C ARG A 75 -20.44 -22.02 -21.42
N LYS A 76 -21.10 -22.88 -20.64
CA LYS A 76 -22.43 -22.64 -20.04
C LYS A 76 -22.38 -21.43 -19.08
N GLY A 77 -23.41 -20.58 -19.07
CA GLY A 77 -23.56 -19.47 -18.09
C GLY A 77 -23.42 -18.03 -18.60
N ARG A 78 -22.70 -17.76 -19.71
CA ARG A 78 -22.55 -16.38 -20.24
C ARG A 78 -23.84 -15.88 -20.91
N LYS A 79 -24.36 -14.71 -20.49
CA LYS A 79 -25.44 -13.99 -21.16
C LYS A 79 -24.89 -13.44 -22.49
N SER A 80 -25.47 -13.80 -23.63
CA SER A 80 -25.04 -13.36 -24.96
C SER A 80 -26.26 -13.21 -25.87
N MET A 81 -26.25 -12.25 -26.77
CA MET A 81 -27.31 -12.14 -27.78
C MET A 81 -27.36 -13.34 -28.72
N SER A 82 -26.19 -13.90 -29.10
CA SER A 82 -26.11 -15.10 -29.93
C SER A 82 -26.71 -16.37 -29.30
N ARG A 83 -27.00 -16.35 -27.99
CA ARG A 83 -27.65 -17.44 -27.26
C ARG A 83 -29.14 -17.22 -27.05
N ARG A 84 -29.65 -16.04 -27.38
CA ARG A 84 -31.05 -15.69 -27.21
C ARG A 84 -31.75 -15.93 -28.54
N SER A 85 -32.87 -16.64 -28.50
CA SER A 85 -33.78 -16.68 -29.65
C SER A 85 -34.26 -15.26 -29.93
N GLY A 86 -34.10 -14.79 -31.18
CA GLY A 86 -34.62 -13.50 -31.61
C GLY A 86 -36.10 -13.37 -31.28
N GLN A 87 -36.51 -12.22 -30.75
CA GLN A 87 -37.90 -11.95 -30.41
C GLN A 87 -38.62 -11.38 -31.63
N SER A 88 -39.70 -12.03 -32.05
CA SER A 88 -40.68 -11.46 -32.99
C SER A 88 -41.86 -10.80 -32.27
N GLY A 89 -42.00 -11.05 -30.97
CA GLY A 89 -43.14 -10.62 -30.15
C GLY A 89 -44.40 -11.46 -30.37
N THR A 90 -45.34 -11.40 -29.42
CA THR A 90 -46.64 -12.10 -29.50
C THR A 90 -47.75 -11.08 -29.74
N LEU A 91 -48.50 -11.24 -30.82
CA LEU A 91 -49.66 -10.40 -31.14
C LEU A 91 -50.88 -10.81 -30.29
N VAL A 92 -51.52 -9.82 -29.67
CA VAL A 92 -52.74 -10.01 -28.86
C VAL A 92 -53.71 -8.88 -29.17
N LYS A 93 -54.99 -9.21 -29.40
CA LYS A 93 -56.07 -8.24 -29.52
C LYS A 93 -56.57 -7.88 -28.13
N GLN A 94 -56.50 -6.60 -27.77
CA GLN A 94 -56.92 -6.12 -26.45
C GLN A 94 -57.49 -4.70 -26.58
N THR A 95 -58.66 -4.47 -25.97
CA THR A 95 -59.33 -3.15 -25.92
C THR A 95 -59.41 -2.44 -27.29
N GLY A 96 -59.84 -3.17 -28.33
CA GLY A 96 -60.01 -2.62 -29.68
C GLY A 96 -58.72 -2.39 -30.48
N TRP A 97 -57.56 -2.85 -29.98
CA TRP A 97 -56.27 -2.70 -30.64
C TRP A 97 -55.53 -4.04 -30.76
N TRP A 98 -54.78 -4.20 -31.83
CA TRP A 98 -53.71 -5.19 -31.92
C TRP A 98 -52.48 -4.66 -31.18
N ARG A 99 -51.93 -5.45 -30.27
CA ARG A 99 -50.74 -5.12 -29.47
C ARG A 99 -49.69 -6.22 -29.62
N VAL A 100 -48.42 -5.83 -29.64
CA VAL A 100 -47.28 -6.76 -29.58
C VAL A 100 -46.74 -6.82 -28.16
N ARG A 101 -46.56 -8.03 -27.64
CA ARG A 101 -45.96 -8.31 -26.33
C ARG A 101 -44.56 -8.88 -26.52
N PHE A 102 -43.56 -8.30 -25.86
CA PHE A 102 -42.17 -8.76 -25.92
C PHE A 102 -41.43 -8.42 -24.63
N ARG A 103 -40.25 -8.98 -24.42
CA ARG A 103 -39.43 -8.71 -23.23
C ARG A 103 -38.27 -7.80 -23.59
N LEU A 104 -38.05 -6.76 -22.80
CA LEU A 104 -36.99 -5.79 -23.02
C LEU A 104 -36.03 -5.74 -21.83
N ASP A 105 -34.73 -5.87 -22.08
CA ASP A 105 -33.73 -5.79 -21.02
C ASP A 105 -33.70 -4.40 -20.39
N GLN A 106 -33.56 -4.37 -19.07
CA GLN A 106 -33.40 -3.19 -18.22
C GLN A 106 -32.02 -3.17 -17.55
N PRO A 107 -31.52 -1.99 -17.15
CA PRO A 107 -30.33 -1.87 -16.31
C PRO A 107 -30.48 -2.74 -15.05
N GLY A 108 -29.43 -3.49 -14.68
CA GLY A 108 -29.49 -4.46 -13.58
C GLY A 108 -29.83 -5.90 -13.99
N GLY A 109 -30.12 -6.13 -15.28
CA GLY A 109 -30.19 -7.48 -15.86
C GLY A 109 -31.56 -8.16 -15.77
N GLU A 110 -32.59 -7.46 -15.27
CA GLU A 110 -33.99 -7.88 -15.33
C GLU A 110 -34.60 -7.61 -16.72
N ARG A 111 -35.59 -8.41 -17.11
CA ARG A 111 -36.34 -8.24 -18.36
C ARG A 111 -37.75 -7.78 -18.06
N ARG A 112 -38.09 -6.57 -18.49
CA ARG A 112 -39.45 -6.04 -18.35
C ARG A 112 -40.33 -6.55 -19.49
N HIS A 113 -41.55 -6.97 -19.16
CA HIS A 113 -42.58 -7.25 -20.16
C HIS A 113 -43.11 -5.94 -20.74
N MET A 114 -43.03 -5.80 -22.06
CA MET A 114 -43.53 -4.67 -22.83
C MET A 114 -44.81 -5.07 -23.57
N SER A 115 -45.77 -4.16 -23.67
CA SER A 115 -46.96 -4.31 -24.50
C SER A 115 -47.24 -3.00 -25.25
N VAL A 116 -47.05 -3.02 -26.57
CA VAL A 116 -47.09 -1.82 -27.42
C VAL A 116 -48.20 -1.96 -28.47
N LYS A 117 -48.91 -0.87 -28.79
CA LYS A 117 -49.96 -0.83 -29.81
C LYS A 117 -49.34 -0.97 -31.20
N VAL A 118 -49.94 -1.83 -32.04
CA VAL A 118 -49.53 -2.09 -33.44
C VAL A 118 -50.49 -1.41 -34.41
N ALA A 119 -51.79 -1.68 -34.28
CA ALA A 119 -52.84 -1.06 -35.11
C ALA A 119 -54.22 -1.16 -34.43
N PRO A 120 -55.18 -0.26 -34.72
CA PRO A 120 -56.57 -0.43 -34.33
C PRO A 120 -57.16 -1.69 -34.96
N ALA A 121 -58.04 -2.40 -34.23
CA ALA A 121 -58.72 -3.58 -34.77
C ALA A 121 -59.70 -3.24 -35.90
N SER A 122 -60.15 -1.98 -35.98
CA SER A 122 -61.02 -1.45 -37.04
C SER A 122 -60.31 -1.25 -38.38
N MET A 123 -58.98 -1.27 -38.42
CA MET A 123 -58.21 -1.03 -39.65
C MET A 123 -58.22 -2.22 -40.62
N GLY A 124 -58.74 -3.38 -40.21
CA GLY A 124 -58.95 -4.53 -41.12
C GLY A 124 -57.68 -5.15 -41.73
N LEU A 125 -56.50 -4.92 -41.13
CA LEU A 125 -55.22 -5.40 -41.64
C LEU A 125 -55.15 -6.93 -41.65
N THR A 126 -54.47 -7.47 -42.65
CA THR A 126 -54.21 -8.91 -42.76
C THR A 126 -53.19 -9.37 -41.70
N LYS A 127 -53.23 -10.65 -41.34
CA LYS A 127 -52.32 -11.24 -40.35
C LYS A 127 -50.83 -11.02 -40.70
N PRO A 128 -50.37 -11.20 -41.96
CA PRO A 128 -48.97 -10.94 -42.32
C PRO A 128 -48.55 -9.47 -42.15
N GLU A 129 -49.44 -8.52 -42.44
CA GLU A 129 -49.16 -7.09 -42.27
C GLU A 129 -49.02 -6.71 -40.79
N LEU A 130 -49.87 -7.28 -39.93
CA LEU A 130 -49.77 -7.11 -38.48
C LEU A 130 -48.47 -7.71 -37.93
N GLU A 131 -48.06 -8.88 -38.41
CA GLU A 131 -46.79 -9.53 -38.04
C GLU A 131 -45.57 -8.71 -38.47
N ARG A 132 -45.59 -8.14 -39.68
CA ARG A 132 -44.51 -7.26 -40.16
C ARG A 132 -44.36 -6.02 -39.27
N ARG A 133 -45.46 -5.33 -38.99
CA ARG A 133 -45.47 -4.14 -38.12
C ARG A 133 -45.07 -4.48 -36.67
N ALA A 134 -45.50 -5.62 -36.15
CA ALA A 134 -45.08 -6.09 -34.83
C ALA A 134 -43.56 -6.34 -34.76
N LYS A 135 -42.99 -6.96 -35.81
CA LYS A 135 -41.55 -7.21 -35.91
C LYS A 135 -40.74 -5.91 -35.97
N GLU A 136 -41.18 -4.93 -36.75
CA GLU A 136 -40.58 -3.60 -36.81
C GLU A 136 -40.59 -2.89 -35.44
N ILE A 137 -41.71 -2.96 -34.70
CA ILE A 137 -41.80 -2.39 -33.34
C ILE A 137 -40.82 -3.06 -32.38
N VAL A 138 -40.68 -4.38 -32.42
CA VAL A 138 -39.75 -5.13 -31.55
C VAL A 138 -38.29 -4.84 -31.91
N GLN A 139 -37.98 -4.68 -33.20
CA GLN A 139 -36.65 -4.30 -33.69
C GLN A 139 -36.29 -2.87 -33.29
N ASN A 140 -37.20 -1.90 -33.49
CA ASN A 140 -37.02 -0.50 -33.13
C ASN A 140 -36.90 -0.30 -31.61
N ALA A 141 -37.57 -1.13 -30.81
CA ALA A 141 -37.39 -1.15 -29.36
C ALA A 141 -36.00 -1.68 -28.93
N GLY A 142 -35.22 -2.23 -29.86
CA GLY A 142 -33.88 -2.78 -29.61
C GLY A 142 -33.89 -4.09 -28.84
N ALA A 143 -34.99 -4.83 -28.84
CA ALA A 143 -35.12 -6.09 -28.09
C ALA A 143 -34.19 -7.20 -28.60
N ASN A 144 -33.69 -7.05 -29.83
CA ASN A 144 -32.72 -7.93 -30.49
C ASN A 144 -31.38 -7.24 -30.80
N SER A 145 -31.18 -5.99 -30.37
CA SER A 145 -29.94 -5.25 -30.64
C SER A 145 -28.82 -5.70 -29.70
N GLU A 146 -27.70 -6.13 -30.27
CA GLU A 146 -26.49 -6.48 -29.52
C GLU A 146 -25.88 -5.26 -28.83
N GLU A 147 -25.89 -4.09 -29.47
CA GLU A 147 -25.43 -2.84 -28.88
C GLU A 147 -26.25 -2.45 -27.65
N ARG A 148 -27.59 -2.48 -27.75
CA ARG A 148 -28.47 -2.20 -26.61
C ARG A 148 -28.29 -3.23 -25.50
N PHE A 149 -28.15 -4.51 -25.85
CA PHE A 149 -27.87 -5.56 -24.89
C PHE A 149 -26.54 -5.32 -24.17
N ASN A 150 -25.48 -4.95 -24.90
CA ASN A 150 -24.17 -4.66 -24.34
C ASN A 150 -24.25 -3.47 -23.37
N ARG A 151 -24.86 -2.37 -23.80
CA ARG A 151 -25.05 -1.18 -22.97
C ARG A 151 -25.87 -1.46 -21.70
N VAL A 152 -27.01 -2.12 -21.85
CA VAL A 152 -28.02 -2.25 -20.79
C VAL A 152 -27.75 -3.43 -19.86
N VAL A 153 -27.18 -4.52 -20.39
CA VAL A 153 -26.98 -5.77 -19.64
C VAL A 153 -25.52 -5.98 -19.26
N LEU A 154 -24.57 -5.50 -20.05
CA LEU A 154 -23.13 -5.73 -19.81
C LEU A 154 -22.43 -4.52 -19.18
N GLY A 155 -23.00 -3.33 -19.33
CA GLY A 155 -22.37 -2.06 -18.97
C GLY A 155 -21.39 -1.61 -20.05
N GLU A 156 -21.29 -0.30 -20.25
CA GLU A 156 -20.43 0.29 -21.29
C GLU A 156 -18.94 0.26 -20.91
N VAL A 157 -18.63 0.17 -19.62
CA VAL A 157 -17.25 0.37 -19.13
C VAL A 157 -16.45 -0.92 -19.17
N THR A 158 -15.35 -0.90 -19.91
CA THR A 158 -14.34 -1.97 -19.93
C THR A 158 -13.47 -1.96 -18.67
N PHE A 159 -12.79 -3.07 -18.39
CA PHE A 159 -11.82 -3.11 -17.29
C PHE A 159 -10.75 -2.04 -17.42
N ARG A 160 -10.21 -1.83 -18.63
CA ARG A 160 -9.15 -0.86 -18.90
C ARG A 160 -9.61 0.57 -18.63
N GLU A 161 -10.81 0.94 -19.06
CA GLU A 161 -11.38 2.27 -18.79
C GLU A 161 -11.58 2.49 -17.29
N GLN A 162 -12.17 1.51 -16.59
CA GLN A 162 -12.35 1.61 -15.15
C GLN A 162 -11.02 1.66 -14.41
N ALA A 163 -10.00 0.92 -14.86
CA ALA A 163 -8.67 0.96 -14.25
C ALA A 163 -8.04 2.35 -14.35
N LYS A 164 -8.20 3.05 -15.48
CA LYS A 164 -7.73 4.44 -15.63
C LYS A 164 -8.44 5.38 -14.64
N ILE A 165 -9.77 5.29 -14.55
CA ILE A 165 -10.57 6.09 -13.60
C ILE A 165 -10.15 5.80 -12.16
N TYR A 166 -9.99 4.51 -11.82
CA TYR A 166 -9.54 4.08 -10.50
C TYR A 166 -8.19 4.68 -10.14
N LEU A 167 -7.19 4.60 -11.02
CA LEU A 167 -5.85 5.11 -10.74
C LEU A 167 -5.84 6.64 -10.56
N GLN A 168 -6.54 7.37 -11.42
CA GLN A 168 -6.68 8.83 -11.30
C GLN A 168 -7.33 9.23 -9.98
N THR A 169 -8.42 8.55 -9.61
CA THR A 169 -9.13 8.79 -8.34
C THR A 169 -8.29 8.36 -7.15
N ALA A 170 -7.55 7.26 -7.26
CA ALA A 170 -6.74 6.73 -6.17
C ALA A 170 -5.53 7.61 -5.84
N VAL A 171 -5.01 8.38 -6.80
CA VAL A 171 -3.96 9.38 -6.55
C VAL A 171 -4.54 10.66 -5.92
N SER A 172 -5.72 11.10 -6.35
CA SER A 172 -6.32 12.38 -5.92
C SER A 172 -7.16 12.27 -4.63
N ARG A 173 -7.55 11.07 -4.20
CA ARG A 173 -8.39 10.88 -3.02
C ARG A 173 -7.73 11.35 -1.72
N LYS A 174 -8.52 11.91 -0.82
CA LYS A 174 -8.06 12.33 0.52
C LYS A 174 -7.68 11.14 1.40
N ARG A 175 -8.48 10.06 1.37
CA ARG A 175 -8.26 8.87 2.20
C ARG A 175 -7.24 7.95 1.56
N ASN A 176 -6.05 7.83 2.16
CA ASN A 176 -4.97 6.93 1.71
C ASN A 176 -4.65 7.06 0.21
N PRO A 177 -4.24 8.25 -0.28
CA PRO A 177 -3.87 8.43 -1.68
C PRO A 177 -2.72 7.49 -2.07
N LEU A 178 -2.78 6.95 -3.28
CA LEU A 178 -1.63 6.29 -3.89
C LEU A 178 -0.56 7.34 -4.17
N ARG A 179 0.64 7.12 -3.62
CA ARG A 179 1.77 8.04 -3.76
C ARG A 179 2.53 7.84 -5.07
N ASP A 180 2.42 6.66 -5.66
CA ASP A 180 3.10 6.22 -6.87
C ASP A 180 2.24 5.14 -7.57
N THR A 181 2.07 5.25 -8.88
CA THR A 181 1.33 4.32 -9.73
C THR A 181 2.23 3.52 -10.65
N VAL A 182 3.51 3.85 -10.79
CA VAL A 182 4.43 3.27 -11.80
C VAL A 182 4.45 1.74 -11.75
N SER A 183 4.55 1.17 -10.55
CA SER A 183 4.55 -0.29 -10.38
C SER A 183 3.19 -0.94 -10.70
N ILE A 184 2.09 -0.24 -10.45
CA ILE A 184 0.74 -0.73 -10.74
C ILE A 184 0.51 -0.67 -12.25
N GLU A 185 0.84 0.46 -12.89
CA GLU A 185 0.77 0.63 -14.34
C GLU A 185 1.63 -0.38 -15.08
N GLY A 186 2.85 -0.65 -14.60
CA GLY A 186 3.70 -1.70 -15.15
C GLY A 186 3.06 -3.10 -15.09
N ALA A 187 2.38 -3.43 -13.99
CA ALA A 187 1.62 -4.68 -13.87
C ALA A 187 0.39 -4.69 -14.80
N MET A 188 -0.33 -3.56 -14.89
CA MET A 188 -1.49 -3.42 -15.75
C MET A 188 -1.13 -3.61 -17.21
N ASN A 189 -0.14 -2.87 -17.72
CA ASN A 189 0.26 -2.90 -19.12
C ASN A 189 0.86 -4.24 -19.54
N LYS A 190 1.70 -4.85 -18.68
CA LYS A 190 2.41 -6.08 -19.02
C LYS A 190 1.55 -7.34 -18.90
N TRP A 191 0.69 -7.41 -17.88
CA TRP A 191 0.00 -8.66 -17.52
C TRP A 191 -1.51 -8.57 -17.61
N ILE A 192 -2.11 -7.52 -17.05
CA ILE A 192 -3.56 -7.50 -16.82
C ILE A 192 -4.32 -7.05 -18.08
N TYR A 193 -3.95 -5.91 -18.67
CA TYR A 193 -4.61 -5.38 -19.87
C TYR A 193 -4.59 -6.32 -21.07
N PRO A 194 -3.47 -6.99 -21.41
CA PRO A 194 -3.46 -7.94 -22.52
C PRO A 194 -4.40 -9.14 -22.33
N ALA A 195 -4.79 -9.46 -21.10
CA ALA A 195 -5.65 -10.61 -20.81
C ALA A 195 -7.12 -10.24 -20.63
N ILE A 196 -7.40 -9.15 -19.91
CA ILE A 196 -8.76 -8.78 -19.50
C ILE A 196 -9.13 -7.32 -19.74
N GLY A 197 -8.22 -6.50 -20.30
CA GLY A 197 -8.40 -5.06 -20.40
C GLY A 197 -9.65 -4.65 -21.19
N ASP A 198 -9.90 -5.35 -22.30
CA ASP A 198 -10.99 -5.00 -23.22
C ASP A 198 -12.30 -5.75 -22.88
N LEU A 199 -12.30 -6.54 -21.80
CA LEU A 199 -13.53 -7.17 -21.30
C LEU A 199 -14.41 -6.13 -20.62
N PRO A 200 -15.74 -6.18 -20.82
CA PRO A 200 -16.68 -5.41 -20.01
C PRO A 200 -16.47 -5.73 -18.53
N LEU A 201 -16.46 -4.71 -17.68
CA LEU A 201 -16.14 -4.86 -16.25
C LEU A 201 -17.08 -5.87 -15.55
N ALA A 202 -18.34 -5.95 -15.99
CA ALA A 202 -19.31 -6.90 -15.48
C ALA A 202 -18.91 -8.37 -15.65
N TYR A 203 -18.03 -8.70 -16.60
CA TYR A 203 -17.55 -10.07 -16.81
C TYR A 203 -16.29 -10.42 -16.05
N VAL A 204 -15.65 -9.46 -15.38
CA VAL A 204 -14.43 -9.76 -14.63
C VAL A 204 -14.82 -10.43 -13.32
N ASP A 205 -14.57 -11.73 -13.25
CA ASP A 205 -14.91 -12.67 -12.18
C ASP A 205 -13.78 -13.70 -11.95
N ASN A 206 -13.99 -14.67 -11.06
CA ASN A 206 -12.98 -15.69 -10.74
C ASN A 206 -12.53 -16.50 -11.97
N LEU A 207 -13.46 -16.92 -12.84
CA LEU A 207 -13.17 -17.80 -13.98
C LEU A 207 -12.51 -17.07 -15.14
N THR A 208 -12.77 -15.78 -15.30
CA THR A 208 -12.09 -14.93 -16.29
C THR A 208 -10.68 -14.53 -15.85
N VAL A 209 -10.42 -14.45 -14.55
CA VAL A 209 -9.09 -14.18 -14.00
C VAL A 209 -8.21 -15.43 -13.98
N LYS A 210 -8.78 -16.63 -13.86
CA LYS A 210 -8.02 -17.90 -13.80
C LYS A 210 -6.99 -18.09 -14.95
N PRO A 211 -7.32 -17.90 -16.25
CA PRO A 211 -6.34 -18.04 -17.32
C PRO A 211 -5.15 -17.07 -17.20
N LEU A 212 -5.37 -15.88 -16.63
CA LEU A 212 -4.29 -14.93 -16.36
C LEU A 212 -3.40 -15.43 -15.21
N VAL A 213 -3.98 -16.02 -14.17
CA VAL A 213 -3.23 -16.64 -13.06
C VAL A 213 -2.36 -17.78 -13.59
N GLU A 214 -2.93 -18.69 -14.38
CA GLU A 214 -2.20 -19.79 -15.03
C GLU A 214 -1.05 -19.26 -15.89
N LYS A 215 -1.28 -18.24 -16.72
CA LYS A 215 -0.25 -17.61 -17.55
C LYS A 215 0.89 -16.99 -16.71
N MET A 216 0.56 -16.32 -15.60
CA MET A 216 1.58 -15.74 -14.72
C MET A 216 2.40 -16.83 -14.00
N SER A 217 1.74 -17.88 -13.54
CA SER A 217 2.39 -19.04 -12.89
C SER A 217 3.28 -19.80 -13.87
N ALA A 218 2.83 -20.04 -15.11
CA ALA A 218 3.63 -20.66 -16.16
C ALA A 218 4.85 -19.82 -16.57
N ALA A 219 4.77 -18.49 -16.41
CA ALA A 219 5.90 -17.58 -16.58
C ALA A 219 6.80 -17.46 -15.33
N SER A 220 6.63 -18.34 -14.34
CA SER A 220 7.44 -18.42 -13.12
C SER A 220 7.44 -17.15 -12.27
N LEU A 221 6.33 -16.40 -12.27
CA LEU A 221 6.15 -15.30 -11.32
C LEU A 221 6.00 -15.85 -9.90
N SER A 222 6.55 -15.13 -8.92
CA SER A 222 6.41 -15.56 -7.52
C SER A 222 4.93 -15.56 -7.09
N PRO A 223 4.49 -16.50 -6.24
CA PRO A 223 3.10 -16.56 -5.76
C PRO A 223 2.61 -15.22 -5.20
N ARG A 224 3.49 -14.49 -4.49
CA ARG A 224 3.19 -13.17 -3.93
C ARG A 224 2.90 -12.13 -5.01
N THR A 225 3.63 -12.17 -6.13
CA THR A 225 3.43 -11.27 -7.28
C THR A 225 2.09 -11.55 -7.95
N VAL A 226 1.78 -12.83 -8.21
CA VAL A 226 0.52 -13.27 -8.83
C VAL A 226 -0.67 -12.79 -7.98
N ASN A 227 -0.64 -13.09 -6.68
CA ASN A 227 -1.66 -12.63 -5.74
C ASN A 227 -1.80 -11.10 -5.73
N LYS A 228 -0.67 -10.37 -5.82
CA LYS A 228 -0.68 -8.91 -5.82
C LYS A 228 -1.35 -8.34 -7.07
N TYR A 229 -1.10 -8.91 -8.24
CA TYR A 229 -1.70 -8.45 -9.49
C TYR A 229 -3.20 -8.74 -9.51
N VAL A 230 -3.62 -9.91 -9.01
CA VAL A 230 -5.03 -10.22 -8.83
C VAL A 230 -5.68 -9.27 -7.81
N GLU A 231 -4.99 -8.87 -6.74
CA GLU A 231 -5.49 -7.85 -5.81
C GLU A 231 -5.81 -6.52 -6.54
N TYR A 232 -4.98 -6.10 -7.50
CA TYR A 232 -5.28 -4.90 -8.29
C TYR A 232 -6.56 -5.06 -9.13
N ILE A 233 -6.78 -6.24 -9.72
CA ILE A 233 -8.01 -6.55 -10.45
C ILE A 233 -9.23 -6.40 -9.54
N LYS A 234 -9.17 -7.02 -8.34
CA LYS A 234 -10.24 -6.92 -7.33
C LYS A 234 -10.53 -5.47 -6.95
N GLN A 235 -9.50 -4.65 -6.77
CA GLN A 235 -9.62 -3.24 -6.44
C GLN A 235 -10.29 -2.43 -7.56
N VAL A 236 -9.91 -2.67 -8.82
CA VAL A 236 -10.51 -2.00 -9.99
C VAL A 236 -11.99 -2.37 -10.11
N VAL A 237 -12.35 -3.65 -10.03
CA VAL A 237 -13.76 -4.08 -10.10
C VAL A 237 -14.59 -3.45 -8.98
N LYS A 238 -14.08 -3.45 -7.74
CA LYS A 238 -14.74 -2.84 -6.58
C LYS A 238 -14.82 -1.30 -6.65
N SER A 239 -13.99 -0.66 -7.48
CA SER A 239 -13.94 0.79 -7.56
C SER A 239 -15.11 1.42 -8.29
N LEU A 240 -15.80 0.68 -9.16
CA LEU A 240 -17.01 1.16 -9.82
C LEU A 240 -18.17 1.14 -8.81
N LYS A 241 -18.69 2.32 -8.48
CA LYS A 241 -19.72 2.51 -7.46
C LYS A 241 -20.99 3.12 -8.03
N ALA A 242 -22.13 2.69 -7.50
CA ALA A 242 -23.41 3.33 -7.73
C ALA A 242 -23.50 4.66 -6.97
N PRO A 243 -24.52 5.52 -7.23
CA PRO A 243 -24.67 6.81 -6.55
C PRO A 243 -24.74 6.73 -5.01
N ASN A 244 -25.21 5.61 -4.47
CA ASN A 244 -25.23 5.33 -3.02
C ASN A 244 -23.84 4.97 -2.45
N GLY A 245 -22.82 4.84 -3.30
CA GLY A 245 -21.44 4.50 -2.92
C GLY A 245 -21.13 3.01 -2.82
N GLU A 246 -22.09 2.13 -3.08
CA GLU A 246 -21.92 0.68 -3.09
C GLU A 246 -21.30 0.20 -4.41
N PRO A 247 -20.52 -0.90 -4.42
CA PRO A 247 -19.98 -1.44 -5.66
C PRO A 247 -21.08 -1.87 -6.64
N VAL A 248 -21.00 -1.44 -7.90
CA VAL A 248 -21.95 -1.86 -8.96
C VAL A 248 -21.82 -3.36 -9.23
N HIS A 249 -20.63 -3.91 -9.05
CA HIS A 249 -20.33 -5.31 -9.27
C HIS A 249 -19.85 -5.96 -7.98
N GLU A 250 -20.80 -6.48 -7.20
CA GLU A 250 -20.49 -7.32 -6.06
C GLU A 250 -19.96 -8.68 -6.52
N ARG A 251 -18.80 -9.08 -5.98
CA ARG A 251 -18.10 -10.31 -6.36
C ARG A 251 -17.57 -10.98 -5.10
N THR A 252 -17.94 -12.24 -4.92
CA THR A 252 -17.25 -13.12 -3.99
C THR A 252 -16.03 -13.69 -4.69
N TRP A 253 -14.85 -13.22 -4.31
CA TRP A 253 -13.60 -13.69 -4.88
C TRP A 253 -13.12 -14.94 -4.17
N ASP A 254 -12.97 -16.02 -4.91
CA ASP A 254 -12.54 -17.31 -4.37
C ASP A 254 -11.18 -17.70 -4.93
N ALA A 255 -10.23 -17.93 -4.02
CA ALA A 255 -8.84 -18.21 -4.37
C ALA A 255 -8.69 -19.59 -5.03
N GLU A 256 -9.48 -20.56 -4.58
CA GLU A 256 -9.46 -21.93 -5.11
C GLU A 256 -10.01 -21.97 -6.54
N THR A 257 -11.16 -21.32 -6.79
CA THR A 257 -11.72 -21.19 -8.13
C THR A 257 -10.76 -20.52 -9.11
N MET A 258 -10.00 -19.50 -8.67
CA MET A 258 -9.00 -18.82 -9.50
C MET A 258 -7.69 -19.61 -9.66
N ASP A 259 -7.49 -20.67 -8.89
CA ASP A 259 -6.23 -21.40 -8.75
C ASP A 259 -5.07 -20.47 -8.34
N LEU A 260 -5.33 -19.59 -7.36
CA LEU A 260 -4.31 -18.66 -6.85
C LEU A 260 -3.21 -19.43 -6.11
N PRO A 261 -1.93 -19.20 -6.45
CA PRO A 261 -0.84 -19.92 -5.80
C PRO A 261 -0.73 -19.53 -4.33
N ILE A 262 -0.56 -20.55 -3.48
CA ILE A 262 -0.40 -20.36 -2.03
C ILE A 262 0.94 -19.68 -1.77
N VAL A 263 0.91 -18.63 -0.95
CA VAL A 263 2.11 -17.91 -0.53
C VAL A 263 2.69 -18.61 0.70
N ASN A 264 3.62 -19.54 0.49
CA ASN A 264 4.34 -20.15 1.60
C ASN A 264 5.28 -19.12 2.26
N HIS A 265 5.16 -18.95 3.58
CA HIS A 265 5.99 -18.00 4.32
C HIS A 265 7.41 -18.52 4.56
N SER A 266 7.62 -19.83 4.67
CA SER A 266 8.96 -20.41 4.89
C SER A 266 9.84 -20.33 3.64
N GLU A 267 9.24 -20.39 2.45
CA GLU A 267 9.94 -20.29 1.15
C GLU A 267 10.28 -18.85 0.76
N GLN A 268 9.75 -17.85 1.47
CA GLN A 268 10.08 -16.45 1.20
C GLN A 268 11.49 -16.14 1.69
N LYS A 269 12.45 -16.16 0.76
CA LYS A 269 13.82 -15.72 0.98
C LYS A 269 13.84 -14.28 1.52
N ARG A 270 14.27 -14.13 2.77
CA ARG A 270 14.40 -12.84 3.47
C ARG A 270 15.75 -12.79 4.17
N PRO A 271 16.85 -12.81 3.40
CA PRO A 271 18.18 -12.89 3.99
C PRO A 271 18.50 -11.64 4.82
N SER A 272 19.32 -11.83 5.85
CA SER A 272 19.77 -10.78 6.75
C SER A 272 21.29 -10.81 6.79
N LEU A 273 21.91 -9.63 6.83
CA LEU A 273 23.33 -9.55 7.13
C LEU A 273 23.57 -10.01 8.58
N LYS A 274 24.73 -10.63 8.80
CA LYS A 274 25.22 -11.02 10.13
C LYS A 274 26.21 -9.97 10.63
N ALA A 275 26.43 -9.92 11.95
CA ALA A 275 27.36 -8.98 12.59
C ALA A 275 28.74 -8.94 11.90
N LYS A 276 29.37 -10.10 11.68
CA LYS A 276 30.66 -10.21 10.97
C LYS A 276 30.65 -9.59 9.57
N ALA A 277 29.56 -9.80 8.82
CA ALA A 277 29.42 -9.25 7.48
C ALA A 277 29.28 -7.71 7.53
N ILE A 278 28.51 -7.18 8.50
CA ILE A 278 28.37 -5.74 8.69
C ILE A 278 29.69 -5.11 9.09
N SER A 279 30.39 -5.66 10.09
CA SER A 279 31.72 -5.17 10.47
C SER A 279 32.66 -5.15 9.27
N LYS A 280 32.66 -6.20 8.44
CA LYS A 280 33.48 -6.25 7.22
C LYS A 280 33.08 -5.18 6.20
N LEU A 281 31.79 -4.98 5.94
CA LEU A 281 31.32 -3.91 5.03
C LEU A 281 31.80 -2.53 5.49
N ILE A 282 31.71 -2.28 6.80
CA ILE A 282 32.15 -1.03 7.41
C ILE A 282 33.67 -0.87 7.28
N THR A 283 34.45 -1.89 7.64
CA THR A 283 35.93 -1.85 7.53
C THR A 283 36.41 -1.70 6.08
N ASP A 284 35.73 -2.30 5.10
CA ASP A 284 36.08 -2.23 3.68
C ASP A 284 35.47 -1.00 2.96
N SER A 285 35.00 0.00 3.70
CA SER A 285 34.39 1.22 3.15
C SER A 285 34.98 2.48 3.80
N THR A 286 34.82 3.62 3.14
CA THR A 286 35.32 4.92 3.63
C THR A 286 34.31 6.03 3.31
N GLY A 287 34.46 7.19 3.97
CA GLY A 287 33.63 8.37 3.72
C GLY A 287 32.13 8.09 3.88
N GLN A 288 31.29 8.71 3.02
CA GLN A 288 29.83 8.61 3.12
C GLN A 288 29.28 7.18 3.12
N GLU A 289 29.99 6.26 2.46
CA GLU A 289 29.57 4.85 2.38
C GLU A 289 29.66 4.17 3.74
N GLN A 290 30.81 4.33 4.43
CA GLN A 290 31.04 3.74 5.75
C GLN A 290 30.03 4.24 6.77
N GLU A 291 29.80 5.55 6.77
CA GLU A 291 28.85 6.24 7.64
C GLU A 291 27.42 5.75 7.40
N LEU A 292 27.05 5.55 6.13
CA LEU A 292 25.73 5.02 5.79
C LEU A 292 25.54 3.58 6.28
N PHE A 293 26.56 2.73 6.18
CA PHE A 293 26.49 1.36 6.71
C PHE A 293 26.36 1.35 8.24
N VAL A 294 27.15 2.15 8.95
CA VAL A 294 27.07 2.28 10.42
C VAL A 294 25.67 2.75 10.82
N LEU A 295 25.18 3.83 10.19
CA LEU A 295 23.87 4.39 10.49
C LEU A 295 22.74 3.37 10.26
N LEU A 296 22.73 2.68 9.11
CA LEU A 296 21.69 1.70 8.79
C LEU A 296 21.73 0.49 9.73
N ALA A 297 22.93 0.01 10.08
CA ALA A 297 23.12 -1.11 10.99
C ALA A 297 22.66 -0.76 12.43
N ALA A 298 22.98 0.43 12.91
CA ALA A 298 22.62 0.89 14.26
C ALA A 298 21.13 1.22 14.39
N THR A 299 20.51 1.81 13.37
CA THR A 299 19.14 2.33 13.47
C THR A 299 18.06 1.40 12.91
N GLY A 300 18.41 0.53 11.95
CA GLY A 300 17.41 -0.23 11.20
C GLY A 300 16.43 0.66 10.41
N MET A 301 16.85 1.86 10.02
CA MET A 301 16.07 2.74 9.14
C MET A 301 15.88 2.13 7.76
N ARG A 302 14.82 2.57 7.05
CA ARG A 302 14.75 2.29 5.62
C ARG A 302 15.75 3.19 4.90
N ILE A 303 16.38 2.69 3.84
CA ILE A 303 17.37 3.46 3.08
C ILE A 303 16.85 4.83 2.60
N SER A 304 15.58 4.92 2.17
CA SER A 304 14.99 6.19 1.77
C SER A 304 14.89 7.20 2.92
N GLU A 305 14.69 6.73 4.15
CA GLU A 305 14.65 7.55 5.37
C GLU A 305 16.08 8.05 5.67
N ALA A 306 17.08 7.16 5.64
CA ALA A 306 18.48 7.50 5.92
C ALA A 306 19.05 8.52 4.92
N LEU A 307 18.78 8.34 3.62
CA LEU A 307 19.20 9.28 2.57
C LEU A 307 18.46 10.62 2.62
N GLY A 308 17.34 10.69 3.35
CA GLY A 308 16.58 11.91 3.58
C GLY A 308 17.04 12.68 4.81
N LEU A 309 18.00 12.16 5.60
CA LEU A 309 18.44 12.84 6.81
C LEU A 309 19.27 14.08 6.48
N GLU A 310 18.96 15.14 7.22
CA GLU A 310 19.78 16.34 7.35
C GLU A 310 20.37 16.40 8.77
N VAL A 311 21.48 17.12 8.95
CA VAL A 311 22.16 17.29 10.25
C VAL A 311 21.20 17.76 11.35
N ARG A 312 20.24 18.64 11.06
CA ARG A 312 19.23 19.12 12.03
C ARG A 312 18.35 18.03 12.66
N HIS A 313 18.28 16.84 12.04
CA HIS A 313 17.47 15.74 12.56
C HIS A 313 18.22 14.92 13.61
N ILE A 314 19.52 15.13 13.75
CA ILE A 314 20.35 14.58 14.80
C ILE A 314 20.24 15.54 15.99
N VAL A 315 19.60 15.08 17.07
CA VAL A 315 19.28 15.87 18.26
C VAL A 315 19.78 15.16 19.51
N ASN A 316 19.62 15.81 20.66
CA ASN A 316 20.01 15.25 21.96
C ASN A 316 21.50 14.87 21.97
N ASP A 317 22.35 15.84 21.62
CA ASP A 317 23.80 15.67 21.48
C ASP A 317 24.18 14.48 20.60
N GLY A 318 23.49 14.23 19.49
CA GLY A 318 23.81 13.09 18.63
C GLY A 318 23.15 11.77 19.02
N ARG A 319 22.52 11.67 20.19
CA ARG A 319 21.96 10.41 20.71
C ARG A 319 20.60 10.06 20.12
N THR A 320 19.91 10.97 19.44
CA THR A 320 18.56 10.70 18.90
C THR A 320 18.42 11.21 17.47
N ILE A 321 17.83 10.39 16.60
CA ILE A 321 17.54 10.73 15.20
C ILE A 321 16.02 10.89 15.01
N ARG A 322 15.61 12.07 14.56
CA ARG A 322 14.22 12.36 14.18
C ARG A 322 13.95 11.94 12.74
N VAL A 323 13.14 10.91 12.56
CA VAL A 323 12.75 10.41 11.23
C VAL A 323 11.43 11.03 10.82
N GLU A 324 11.48 12.02 9.93
CA GLU A 324 10.29 12.75 9.47
C GLU A 324 10.19 12.94 7.95
N GLN A 325 11.24 12.59 7.21
CA GLN A 325 11.29 12.74 5.75
C GLN A 325 12.04 11.58 5.08
N GLN A 326 11.91 11.47 3.76
CA GLN A 326 12.59 10.46 2.96
C GLN A 326 12.89 10.96 1.53
N VAL A 327 13.79 10.27 0.84
CA VAL A 327 14.02 10.47 -0.60
C VAL A 327 13.02 9.64 -1.42
N LYS A 328 12.52 10.22 -2.53
CA LYS A 328 11.71 9.47 -3.50
C LYS A 328 12.51 8.36 -4.17
N LYS A 329 11.81 7.31 -4.61
CA LYS A 329 12.42 6.16 -5.27
C LYS A 329 13.13 6.51 -6.57
N ASP A 330 12.47 7.32 -7.38
CA ASP A 330 12.77 7.56 -8.79
C ASP A 330 13.38 8.94 -9.03
N ARG A 331 13.39 9.81 -8.01
CA ARG A 331 13.87 11.19 -8.13
C ARG A 331 14.70 11.58 -6.92
N PRO A 332 15.80 12.32 -7.09
CA PRO A 332 16.63 12.82 -6.00
C PRO A 332 15.94 14.01 -5.31
N ARG A 333 14.75 13.77 -4.75
CA ARG A 333 13.91 14.77 -4.11
C ARG A 333 13.47 14.28 -2.74
N ILE A 334 13.65 15.13 -1.75
CA ILE A 334 13.15 14.93 -0.39
C ILE A 334 11.64 15.17 -0.36
N VAL A 335 10.92 14.29 0.32
CA VAL A 335 9.50 14.45 0.63
C VAL A 335 9.28 14.40 2.13
N LYS A 336 8.43 15.31 2.64
CA LYS A 336 8.09 15.43 4.07
C LYS A 336 7.01 14.44 4.54
N TYR A 337 6.80 13.36 3.79
CA TYR A 337 5.90 12.29 4.17
C TYR A 337 6.66 10.97 4.14
N LEU A 338 6.29 10.08 5.05
CA LEU A 338 6.90 8.75 5.15
C LEU A 338 5.96 7.68 4.61
N LYS A 339 6.45 6.44 4.53
CA LYS A 339 5.70 5.31 3.99
C LYS A 339 4.39 5.03 4.77
N THR A 340 4.44 5.20 6.08
CA THR A 340 3.32 5.00 7.01
C THR A 340 3.42 6.02 8.13
N ASP A 341 2.33 6.33 8.83
CA ASP A 341 2.37 7.26 9.95
C ASP A 341 3.32 6.78 11.06
N ALA A 342 3.35 5.48 11.34
CA ALA A 342 4.30 4.84 12.26
C ALA A 342 5.78 4.95 11.85
N SER A 343 6.07 5.38 10.61
CA SER A 343 7.45 5.67 10.21
C SER A 343 7.96 6.96 10.85
N LYS A 344 7.09 7.91 11.19
CA LYS A 344 7.47 9.15 11.86
C LYS A 344 7.76 8.83 13.31
N ARG A 345 9.03 8.93 13.71
CA ARG A 345 9.51 8.46 15.01
C ARG A 345 10.86 9.06 15.37
N GLU A 346 11.28 8.83 16.60
CA GLU A 346 12.64 9.04 17.06
C GLU A 346 13.37 7.69 17.18
N ILE A 347 14.66 7.66 16.89
CA ILE A 347 15.50 6.47 17.06
C ILE A 347 16.70 6.85 17.90
N ASP A 348 16.88 6.15 19.01
CA ASP A 348 17.93 6.45 19.97
C ASP A 348 19.15 5.57 19.72
N LEU A 349 20.32 6.18 19.93
CA LEU A 349 21.61 5.62 19.59
C LEU A 349 22.40 5.32 20.86
N HIS A 350 23.23 4.27 20.75
CA HIS A 350 24.30 4.00 21.70
C HIS A 350 25.33 5.14 21.70
N PRO A 351 25.95 5.49 22.85
CA PRO A 351 26.91 6.61 22.92
C PRO A 351 28.02 6.51 21.88
N ASP A 352 28.62 5.33 21.68
CA ASP A 352 29.67 5.11 20.69
C ASP A 352 29.24 5.42 19.25
N VAL A 353 28.01 5.05 18.87
CA VAL A 353 27.48 5.35 17.53
C VAL A 353 27.22 6.84 17.40
N ALA A 354 26.69 7.46 18.45
CA ALA A 354 26.42 8.89 18.47
C ALA A 354 27.72 9.70 18.34
N GLU A 355 28.76 9.34 19.08
CA GLU A 355 30.09 9.97 18.99
C GLU A 355 30.69 9.81 17.59
N TYR A 356 30.64 8.60 17.02
CA TYR A 356 31.12 8.34 15.67
C TYR A 356 30.40 9.23 14.62
N LEU A 357 29.07 9.32 14.68
CA LEU A 357 28.30 10.16 13.75
C LEU A 357 28.53 11.66 13.97
N ARG A 358 28.72 12.11 15.22
CA ARG A 358 29.06 13.50 15.54
C ARG A 358 30.41 13.89 14.94
N GLN A 359 31.43 13.05 15.10
CA GLN A 359 32.74 13.29 14.52
C GLN A 359 32.66 13.44 13.00
N TYR A 360 31.83 12.63 12.34
CA TYR A 360 31.58 12.78 10.90
C TYR A 360 30.87 14.08 10.53
N THR A 361 29.91 14.56 11.33
CA THR A 361 29.24 15.85 11.05
C THR A 361 30.16 17.04 11.29
N ASP A 362 30.94 16.99 12.37
CA ASP A 362 31.74 18.11 12.87
C ASP A 362 33.03 18.25 12.06
N THR A 363 33.76 17.16 11.83
CA THR A 363 35.00 17.15 11.04
C THR A 363 34.76 17.62 9.60
N ALA A 364 33.57 17.35 9.06
CA ALA A 364 33.22 17.73 7.70
C ALA A 364 32.49 19.09 7.62
N GLY A 365 32.29 19.80 8.75
CA GLY A 365 31.55 21.07 8.79
C GLY A 365 30.18 20.96 8.12
N LYS A 366 29.53 19.79 8.21
CA LYS A 366 28.38 19.46 7.39
C LYS A 366 27.18 20.31 7.80
N SER A 367 26.53 20.91 6.81
CA SER A 367 25.22 21.52 6.93
C SER A 367 24.28 20.93 5.88
N GLY A 368 22.99 20.86 6.18
CA GLY A 368 22.00 20.26 5.28
C GLY A 368 22.07 18.73 5.26
N LEU A 369 22.05 18.13 4.07
CA LEU A 369 21.95 16.68 3.87
C LEU A 369 23.16 15.93 4.42
N LEU A 370 22.91 14.87 5.20
CA LEU A 370 23.97 14.03 5.78
C LEU A 370 24.71 13.23 4.69
N PHE A 371 23.95 12.74 3.70
CA PHE A 371 24.44 12.04 2.53
C PHE A 371 24.00 12.76 1.25
N GLN A 372 24.97 13.16 0.44
CA GLN A 372 24.73 13.97 -0.76
C GLN A 372 25.71 13.64 -1.88
N THR A 373 25.25 13.81 -3.11
CA THR A 373 26.11 13.77 -4.29
C THR A 373 27.09 14.96 -4.31
N ALA A 374 28.06 14.93 -5.22
CA ALA A 374 28.94 16.07 -5.48
C ALA A 374 28.17 17.36 -5.81
N ASN A 375 26.94 17.25 -6.33
CA ASN A 375 26.07 18.38 -6.67
C ASN A 375 25.17 18.82 -5.50
N GLY A 376 25.36 18.29 -4.28
CA GLY A 376 24.54 18.64 -3.11
C GLY A 376 23.12 18.06 -3.12
N THR A 377 22.82 17.11 -4.01
CA THR A 377 21.49 16.49 -4.11
C THR A 377 21.42 15.16 -3.35
N PRO A 378 20.24 14.71 -2.88
CA PRO A 378 20.08 13.40 -2.27
C PRO A 378 20.48 12.27 -3.22
N HIS A 379 21.08 11.21 -2.68
CA HIS A 379 21.34 10.01 -3.45
C HIS A 379 20.07 9.23 -3.80
N LEU A 380 20.09 8.55 -4.95
CA LEU A 380 19.10 7.52 -5.29
C LEU A 380 19.58 6.15 -4.79
N TYR A 381 18.74 5.47 -4.02
CA TYR A 381 19.14 4.23 -3.34
C TYR A 381 19.45 3.07 -4.30
N ASN A 382 18.80 2.97 -5.47
CA ASN A 382 19.14 1.95 -6.47
C ASN A 382 20.54 2.19 -7.03
N LYS A 383 20.88 3.44 -7.36
CA LYS A 383 22.21 3.81 -7.84
C LYS A 383 23.30 3.69 -6.77
N LEU A 384 22.94 3.80 -5.49
CA LEU A 384 23.86 3.46 -4.41
C LEU A 384 24.02 1.96 -4.24
N GLU A 385 22.94 1.19 -4.36
CA GLU A 385 22.99 -0.27 -4.23
C GLU A 385 23.99 -0.86 -5.24
N ASP A 386 23.85 -0.47 -6.51
CA ASP A 386 24.69 -0.92 -7.61
C ASP A 386 26.17 -0.52 -7.44
N ARG A 387 26.44 0.63 -6.80
CA ARG A 387 27.80 1.18 -6.67
C ARG A 387 28.52 0.76 -5.40
N TRP A 388 27.80 0.67 -4.28
CA TRP A 388 28.39 0.53 -2.95
C TRP A 388 28.17 -0.86 -2.37
N LEU A 389 26.91 -1.30 -2.34
CA LEU A 389 26.51 -2.49 -1.61
C LEU A 389 26.70 -3.77 -2.43
N THR A 390 26.11 -3.86 -3.62
CA THR A 390 26.11 -5.08 -4.45
C THR A 390 27.52 -5.58 -4.77
N PRO A 391 28.48 -4.74 -5.20
CA PRO A 391 29.85 -5.21 -5.48
C PRO A 391 30.53 -5.85 -4.26
N ARG A 392 30.29 -5.31 -3.05
CA ARG A 392 30.84 -5.85 -1.81
C ARG A 392 30.17 -7.15 -1.40
N LEU A 393 28.85 -7.25 -1.54
CA LEU A 393 28.12 -8.49 -1.29
C LEU A 393 28.61 -9.62 -2.20
N ILE A 394 28.85 -9.33 -3.49
CA ILE A 394 29.42 -10.29 -4.44
C ILE A 394 30.82 -10.73 -3.96
N LYS A 395 31.71 -9.78 -3.62
CA LYS A 395 33.06 -10.08 -3.12
C LYS A 395 33.05 -10.92 -1.85
N MET A 396 32.01 -10.79 -1.01
CA MET A 396 31.83 -11.54 0.22
C MET A 396 31.11 -12.88 0.03
N GLY A 397 30.64 -13.20 -1.20
CA GLY A 397 29.82 -14.40 -1.46
C GLY A 397 28.44 -14.35 -0.79
N LEU A 398 27.89 -13.14 -0.58
CA LEU A 398 26.61 -12.90 0.08
C LEU A 398 25.53 -12.34 -0.85
N ASP A 399 25.84 -12.18 -2.13
CA ASP A 399 24.85 -11.72 -3.11
C ASP A 399 23.85 -12.84 -3.42
N GLU A 400 22.61 -12.64 -2.97
CA GLU A 400 21.52 -13.57 -3.19
C GLU A 400 20.18 -12.83 -3.29
N LYS A 401 19.18 -13.51 -3.88
CA LYS A 401 17.84 -12.93 -4.10
C LYS A 401 17.23 -12.42 -2.78
N GLY A 402 16.99 -11.10 -2.73
CA GLY A 402 16.38 -10.43 -1.59
C GLY A 402 17.38 -9.91 -0.56
N MET A 403 18.69 -10.06 -0.82
CA MET A 403 19.75 -9.28 -0.21
C MET A 403 19.78 -7.88 -0.84
N GLY A 404 20.12 -6.85 -0.06
CA GLY A 404 20.08 -5.45 -0.46
C GLY A 404 19.92 -4.56 0.77
N TRP A 405 19.65 -3.26 0.62
CA TRP A 405 19.62 -2.31 1.75
C TRP A 405 18.72 -2.71 2.93
N HIS A 406 17.63 -3.43 2.66
CA HIS A 406 16.70 -3.86 3.71
C HIS A 406 17.27 -4.94 4.64
N SER A 407 18.39 -5.57 4.27
CA SER A 407 19.09 -6.55 5.11
C SER A 407 19.67 -5.93 6.39
N PHE A 408 20.08 -4.65 6.37
CA PHE A 408 20.52 -3.90 7.55
C PHE A 408 19.38 -3.75 8.57
N LYS A 409 18.18 -3.43 8.09
CA LYS A 409 16.97 -3.36 8.94
C LYS A 409 16.63 -4.72 9.54
N ARG A 410 16.75 -5.80 8.76
CA ARG A 410 16.55 -7.18 9.26
C ARG A 410 17.60 -7.54 10.31
N PHE A 411 18.85 -7.16 10.09
CA PHE A 411 19.92 -7.32 11.08
C PHE A 411 19.58 -6.62 12.38
N ARG A 412 19.27 -5.31 12.34
CA ARG A 412 18.98 -4.55 13.56
C ARG A 412 17.79 -5.13 14.32
N LYS A 413 16.70 -5.53 13.64
CA LYS A 413 15.57 -6.19 14.30
C LYS A 413 15.99 -7.48 15.00
N THR A 414 16.81 -8.29 14.33
CA THR A 414 17.30 -9.57 14.86
C THR A 414 18.19 -9.35 16.07
N TRP A 415 19.10 -8.37 16.00
CA TRP A 415 19.95 -7.97 17.11
C TRP A 415 19.13 -7.53 18.32
N LEU A 416 18.20 -6.59 18.13
CA LEU A 416 17.33 -6.09 19.21
C LEU A 416 16.55 -7.22 19.88
N ARG A 417 16.04 -8.18 19.11
CA ARG A 417 15.36 -9.36 19.67
C ARG A 417 16.31 -10.25 20.45
N GLY A 418 17.50 -10.51 19.93
CA GLY A 418 18.52 -11.32 20.60
C GLY A 418 19.01 -10.69 21.91
N ALA A 419 19.15 -9.38 21.95
CA ALA A 419 19.52 -8.58 23.13
C ALA A 419 18.36 -8.38 24.12
N ARG A 420 17.20 -9.00 23.87
CA ARG A 420 15.97 -8.87 24.67
C ARG A 420 15.57 -7.41 24.87
N CYS A 421 15.59 -6.63 23.79
CA CYS A 421 15.10 -5.25 23.80
C CYS A 421 13.59 -5.25 24.13
N LEU A 422 13.17 -4.32 24.99
CA LEU A 422 11.77 -4.08 25.31
C LEU A 422 10.95 -3.97 24.03
N GLU A 423 9.87 -4.74 23.93
CA GLU A 423 9.18 -4.95 22.65
C GLU A 423 8.56 -3.66 22.11
N ASP A 424 8.03 -2.80 22.99
CA ASP A 424 7.46 -1.52 22.60
C ASP A 424 8.53 -0.58 22.03
N ILE A 425 9.70 -0.47 22.68
CA ILE A 425 10.84 0.34 22.18
C ILE A 425 11.35 -0.23 20.85
N ASN A 426 11.48 -1.55 20.76
CA ASN A 426 11.87 -2.22 19.52
C ASN A 426 10.87 -1.94 18.40
N ASN A 427 9.57 -2.00 18.66
CA ASN A 427 8.53 -1.71 17.67
C ASN A 427 8.50 -0.22 17.29
N PHE A 428 8.71 0.67 18.26
CA PHE A 428 8.87 2.11 18.07
C PHE A 428 10.04 2.40 17.12
N TRP A 429 11.28 2.04 17.47
CA TRP A 429 12.46 2.26 16.62
C TRP A 429 12.38 1.59 15.25
N MET A 430 11.68 0.46 15.14
CA MET A 430 11.53 -0.26 13.87
C MET A 430 10.39 0.24 12.98
N ALA A 431 9.61 1.23 13.44
CA ALA A 431 8.42 1.75 12.77
C ALA A 431 7.39 0.65 12.48
N HIS A 432 7.13 -0.20 13.47
CA HIS A 432 6.06 -1.19 13.42
C HIS A 432 4.76 -0.56 13.91
N LYS A 433 3.69 -0.72 13.12
CA LYS A 433 2.38 -0.23 13.53
C LYS A 433 1.92 -1.02 14.76
N PRO A 434 1.45 -0.35 15.81
CA PRO A 434 0.89 -1.04 16.97
C PRO A 434 -0.33 -1.87 16.55
N LYS A 435 -0.43 -3.07 17.10
CA LYS A 435 -1.48 -4.06 16.88
C LYS A 435 -2.37 -4.21 18.13
N THR A 436 -1.86 -3.90 19.31
CA THR A 436 -2.60 -4.02 20.57
C THR A 436 -2.83 -2.64 21.20
N MET A 437 -3.81 -2.55 22.11
CA MET A 437 -4.05 -1.31 22.86
C MET A 437 -2.90 -0.97 23.80
N SER A 438 -2.24 -1.96 24.41
CA SER A 438 -1.08 -1.76 25.27
C SER A 438 0.06 -1.07 24.54
N GLU A 439 0.36 -1.48 23.29
CA GLU A 439 1.38 -0.83 22.48
C GLU A 439 1.03 0.65 22.17
N VAL A 440 -0.27 0.99 22.06
CA VAL A 440 -0.75 2.37 21.88
C VAL A 440 -0.55 3.21 23.15
N TYR A 441 -0.69 2.61 24.33
CA TYR A 441 -0.52 3.26 25.63
C TYR A 441 0.93 3.30 26.14
N SER A 442 1.91 2.85 25.36
CA SER A 442 3.31 2.83 25.79
C SER A 442 3.93 4.23 25.96
N HIS A 443 3.28 5.30 25.49
CA HIS A 443 3.69 6.71 25.63
C HIS A 443 5.18 7.01 25.36
N LEU A 444 5.87 6.16 24.58
CA LEU A 444 7.34 6.19 24.41
C LEU A 444 7.93 7.49 23.85
N HIS A 445 7.10 8.37 23.30
CA HIS A 445 7.53 9.69 22.85
C HIS A 445 7.87 10.62 24.03
N GLU A 446 7.31 10.37 25.21
CA GLU A 446 7.58 11.11 26.46
C GLU A 446 8.76 10.49 27.24
N GLU A 447 9.02 9.19 27.06
CA GLU A 447 10.00 8.41 27.82
C GLU A 447 11.42 8.44 27.24
N LEU A 448 12.01 9.62 27.07
CA LEU A 448 13.35 9.77 26.46
C LEU A 448 14.46 9.04 27.24
N GLU A 449 14.52 9.20 28.57
CA GLU A 449 15.57 8.59 29.39
C GLU A 449 15.54 7.07 29.33
N MET A 450 14.35 6.48 29.43
CA MET A 450 14.15 5.04 29.27
C MET A 450 14.64 4.55 27.91
N ARG A 451 14.32 5.27 26.83
CA ARG A 451 14.78 4.93 25.48
C ARG A 451 16.30 5.00 25.36
N LEU A 452 16.94 6.03 25.92
CA LEU A 452 18.40 6.19 25.88
C LEU A 452 19.11 5.09 26.67
N ALA A 453 18.62 4.78 27.87
CA ALA A 453 19.15 3.70 28.71
C ALA A 453 19.01 2.35 28.00
N GLU A 454 17.88 2.10 27.35
CA GLU A 454 17.68 0.87 26.57
C GLU A 454 18.61 0.81 25.36
N ALA A 455 18.84 1.92 24.65
CA ALA A 455 19.74 1.98 23.50
C ALA A 455 21.19 1.65 23.87
N GLU A 456 21.61 2.09 25.06
CA GLU A 456 22.91 1.78 25.64
C GLU A 456 23.00 0.29 26.01
N ARG A 457 22.01 -0.21 26.77
CA ARG A 457 21.95 -1.61 27.23
C ARG A 457 21.97 -2.62 26.09
N VAL A 458 21.20 -2.38 25.01
CA VAL A 458 21.08 -3.34 23.91
C VAL A 458 22.27 -3.29 22.94
N GLY A 459 23.08 -2.23 22.96
CA GLY A 459 24.20 -2.03 22.05
C GLY A 459 23.80 -2.03 20.57
N TYR A 460 24.80 -2.20 19.69
CA TYR A 460 24.63 -2.13 18.23
C TYR A 460 25.10 -3.38 17.47
N GLY A 461 25.97 -4.20 18.07
CA GLY A 461 26.23 -5.57 17.59
C GLY A 461 27.13 -5.72 16.36
N PHE A 462 27.91 -4.70 16.04
CA PHE A 462 28.95 -4.73 15.03
C PHE A 462 30.15 -3.93 15.53
N THR A 463 31.22 -3.83 14.74
CA THR A 463 32.42 -3.07 15.11
C THR A 463 32.38 -1.71 14.44
N ILE A 464 32.48 -0.64 15.22
CA ILE A 464 32.64 0.73 14.70
C ILE A 464 34.15 0.95 14.46
N PRO A 465 34.55 1.63 13.36
CA PRO A 465 35.94 2.00 13.15
C PRO A 465 36.44 2.86 14.30
N LYS A 466 37.65 2.56 14.82
CA LYS A 466 38.31 3.46 15.75
C LYS A 466 38.69 4.73 15.00
N VAL A 467 38.17 5.86 15.43
CA VAL A 467 38.58 7.15 14.85
C VAL A 467 39.99 7.44 15.34
N VAL A 468 40.93 7.49 14.39
CA VAL A 468 42.30 7.92 14.67
C VAL A 468 42.27 9.43 14.79
N VAL A 469 42.20 9.92 16.02
CA VAL A 469 42.42 11.35 16.30
C VAL A 469 43.91 11.62 16.05
N PRO A 470 44.31 12.56 15.18
CA PRO A 470 45.67 13.06 15.21
C PRO A 470 45.89 13.66 16.60
N SER A 471 46.82 13.09 17.36
CA SER A 471 47.25 13.63 18.65
C SER A 471 47.70 15.07 18.45
N VAL A 472 46.83 16.04 18.76
CA VAL A 472 47.25 17.43 18.91
C VAL A 472 48.09 17.49 20.18
N PRO A 473 49.37 17.91 20.13
CA PRO A 473 50.17 18.09 21.34
C PRO A 473 49.43 19.05 22.26
N ARG A 474 49.23 18.67 23.53
CA ARG A 474 48.72 19.60 24.53
C ARG A 474 49.72 20.76 24.59
N PHE A 475 49.27 21.95 24.23
CA PHE A 475 50.01 23.18 24.50
C PHE A 475 50.16 23.27 26.02
N SER A 476 51.36 23.00 26.55
CA SER A 476 51.72 23.35 27.91
C SER A 476 51.79 24.88 27.97
N GLY A 477 50.83 25.51 28.63
CA GLY A 477 50.89 26.93 28.96
C GLY A 477 52.13 27.25 29.79
N PRO A 478 52.61 28.50 29.76
CA PRO A 478 53.86 28.89 30.41
C PRO A 478 53.76 28.70 31.93
N ALA A 479 54.79 28.10 32.50
CA ALA A 479 54.97 27.94 33.93
C ALA A 479 54.87 29.32 34.62
N SER A 480 53.99 29.41 35.62
CA SER A 480 53.93 30.52 36.56
C SER A 480 55.25 30.59 37.31
N VAL A 481 55.99 31.67 37.07
CA VAL A 481 57.16 32.06 37.86
C VAL A 481 56.63 32.57 39.20
N GLU A 482 56.88 31.82 40.27
CA GLU A 482 56.77 32.33 41.64
C GLU A 482 57.90 33.32 41.88
N ILE A 483 57.53 34.59 42.07
CA ILE A 483 58.43 35.61 42.61
C ILE A 483 58.26 35.57 44.13
N ALA A 484 59.33 35.18 44.82
CA ALA A 484 59.43 35.26 46.27
C ALA A 484 59.53 36.74 46.71
N ALA A 485 58.70 37.13 47.68
CA ALA A 485 58.89 38.27 48.56
C ALA A 485 58.21 37.98 49.91
#